data_AF-A0A1W9VKP2-F1
#
_entry.id   AF-A0A1W9VKP2-F1
#
_cell.length_a   1.000
_cell.length_b   1.000
_cell.length_c   1.000
_cell.angle_alpha   90.00
_cell.angle_beta   90.00
_cell.angle_gamma   90.00
#
_symmetry.space_group_name_H-M   'P 1'
#
loop_
_entity.id
_entity.type
_entity.pdbx_description
1 polymer ?
#
loop_
_entity_poly.entity_id
_entity_poly.type
_entity_poly.pdbx_seq_one_letter_code
_entity_poly.pdbx_strand_id
1 'polypeptide(L)'
;MRKTLSNNWAKCGVKSGDTLLIHTSLRRTLTKYNTTPQVVLESFLDVLGEKGTLLLPLFNFDFPKGVPFDIRTSPSHMGALTEAGRLYPGAIRSGHPIYSFAAIGSNAKRFDVDNFSGYGSDSPFAILRELNGKIGIIDLSDLHSMTFYHHIEEMHEVPYRYHKNFTGEYTDANGTTTERTYGLFVRDIEKGVLTDVNPMGEVLWEKGLYSGDRPKEGTGLRVIGLKTQKSSRVGSGGARDASAMQL
;
A
#
# COMPACT_ATOMS: atom_id res chain seq x y z
N MET A 1 -0.56 25.67 6.89
CA MET A 1 -0.68 24.28 7.40
C MET A 1 -0.06 23.27 6.44
N ARG A 2 -0.53 23.20 5.18
CA ARG A 2 -0.01 22.29 4.13
C ARG A 2 1.53 22.23 4.03
N LYS A 3 2.20 23.39 3.93
CA LYS A 3 3.68 23.50 3.92
C LYS A 3 4.35 22.95 5.20
N THR A 4 3.74 23.15 6.37
CA THR A 4 4.25 22.63 7.64
C THR A 4 4.22 21.11 7.66
N LEU A 5 3.11 20.51 7.23
CA LEU A 5 2.97 19.05 7.11
C LEU A 5 3.95 18.48 6.09
N SER A 6 4.04 19.08 4.91
CA SER A 6 5.00 18.70 3.86
C SER A 6 6.45 18.67 4.38
N ASN A 7 6.87 19.73 5.08
CA ASN A 7 8.19 19.79 5.73
C ASN A 7 8.38 18.72 6.81
N ASN A 8 7.32 18.38 7.55
CA ASN A 8 7.38 17.33 8.57
C ASN A 8 7.55 15.95 7.92
N TRP A 9 6.79 15.66 6.86
CA TRP A 9 6.95 14.41 6.09
C TRP A 9 8.35 14.27 5.51
N ALA A 10 8.93 15.38 5.03
CA ALA A 10 10.30 15.42 4.54
C ALA A 10 11.32 15.03 5.62
N LYS A 11 11.16 15.56 6.84
CA LYS A 11 12.02 15.21 7.98
C LYS A 11 11.93 13.74 8.38
N CYS A 12 10.78 13.09 8.16
CA CYS A 12 10.58 11.67 8.43
C CYS A 12 11.13 10.74 7.33
N GLY A 13 11.66 11.28 6.23
CA GLY A 13 12.32 10.51 5.17
C GLY A 13 11.56 10.41 3.84
N VAL A 14 10.42 11.10 3.71
CA VAL A 14 9.77 11.28 2.40
C VAL A 14 10.59 12.27 1.57
N LYS A 15 10.82 11.97 0.30
CA LYS A 15 11.64 12.77 -0.61
C LYS A 15 10.87 13.07 -1.89
N SER A 16 11.22 14.18 -2.52
CA SER A 16 10.69 14.50 -3.85
C SER A 16 11.07 13.40 -4.84
N GLY A 17 10.13 13.00 -5.69
CA GLY A 17 10.29 11.92 -6.66
C GLY A 17 10.01 10.52 -6.12
N ASP A 18 9.73 10.34 -4.82
CA ASP A 18 9.38 9.03 -4.28
C ASP A 18 8.06 8.49 -4.88
N THR A 19 7.96 7.17 -4.98
CA THR A 19 6.66 6.48 -5.05
C THR A 19 6.34 5.98 -3.65
N LEU A 20 5.32 6.56 -3.00
CA LEU A 20 5.02 6.37 -1.58
C LEU A 20 3.63 5.76 -1.38
N LEU A 21 3.55 4.56 -0.79
CA LEU A 21 2.31 4.02 -0.23
C LEU A 21 2.13 4.55 1.19
N ILE A 22 0.97 5.12 1.52
CA ILE A 22 0.68 5.66 2.86
C ILE A 22 -0.50 4.94 3.54
N HIS A 23 -0.26 4.45 4.76
CA HIS A 23 -1.28 3.96 5.69
C HIS A 23 -1.42 4.93 6.86
N THR A 24 -2.64 5.21 7.33
CA THR A 24 -2.83 6.26 8.36
C THR A 24 -3.92 5.97 9.37
N SER A 25 -3.65 6.37 10.62
CA SER A 25 -4.67 6.77 11.60
C SER A 25 -4.61 8.29 11.74
N LEU A 26 -5.54 9.00 11.06
CA LEU A 26 -5.45 10.45 10.95
C LEU A 26 -5.93 11.24 12.17
N ARG A 27 -6.59 10.61 13.15
CA ARG A 27 -7.26 11.32 14.25
C ARG A 27 -6.35 12.33 14.94
N ARG A 28 -5.15 11.90 15.35
CA ARG A 28 -4.18 12.74 16.05
C ARG A 28 -3.64 13.86 15.15
N THR A 29 -3.32 13.56 13.90
CA THR A 29 -2.86 14.57 12.93
C THR A 29 -3.92 15.64 12.69
N LEU A 30 -5.18 15.27 12.47
CA LEU A 30 -6.26 16.23 12.22
C LEU A 30 -6.48 17.15 13.42
N THR A 31 -6.51 16.60 14.64
CA THR A 31 -6.65 17.40 15.87
C THR A 31 -5.43 18.29 16.13
N LYS A 32 -4.22 17.73 16.08
CA LYS A 32 -2.98 18.45 16.38
C LYS A 32 -2.75 19.65 15.45
N TYR A 33 -3.08 19.49 14.19
CA TYR A 33 -2.84 20.50 13.16
C TYR A 33 -4.10 21.28 12.77
N ASN A 34 -5.24 21.03 13.43
CA ASN A 34 -6.55 21.60 13.11
C ASN A 34 -6.81 21.66 11.59
N THR A 35 -6.78 20.49 10.95
CA THR A 35 -6.74 20.38 9.48
C THR A 35 -7.68 19.32 8.95
N THR A 36 -7.74 19.16 7.63
CA THR A 36 -8.64 18.21 6.94
C THR A 36 -7.85 17.10 6.24
N PRO A 37 -8.47 15.94 5.95
CA PRO A 37 -7.84 14.89 5.15
C PRO A 37 -7.32 15.39 3.80
N GLN A 38 -8.05 16.31 3.16
CA GLN A 38 -7.64 16.93 1.90
C GLN A 38 -6.31 17.68 2.04
N VAL A 39 -6.13 18.48 3.10
CA VAL A 39 -4.88 19.21 3.34
C VAL A 39 -3.73 18.23 3.65
N VAL A 40 -4.00 17.11 4.31
CA VAL A 40 -3.01 16.05 4.54
C VAL A 40 -2.60 15.38 3.22
N LEU A 41 -3.56 14.97 2.39
CA LEU A 41 -3.33 14.43 1.05
C LEU A 41 -2.45 15.36 0.22
N GLU A 42 -2.86 16.61 0.12
CA GLU A 42 -2.15 17.66 -0.60
C GLU A 42 -0.74 17.93 -0.07
N SER A 43 -0.53 17.81 1.24
CA SER A 43 0.82 17.96 1.82
C SER A 43 1.76 16.81 1.46
N PHE A 44 1.22 15.60 1.23
CA PHE A 44 2.01 14.49 0.68
C PHE A 44 2.35 14.74 -0.78
N LEU A 45 1.38 15.19 -1.58
CA LEU A 45 1.64 15.55 -2.98
C LEU A 45 2.71 16.65 -3.10
N ASP A 46 2.70 17.65 -2.20
CA ASP A 46 3.71 18.71 -2.17
C ASP A 46 5.13 18.18 -1.91
N VAL A 47 5.30 17.30 -0.91
CA VAL A 47 6.65 16.79 -0.59
C VAL A 47 7.17 15.85 -1.67
N LEU A 48 6.26 15.11 -2.33
CA LEU A 48 6.58 14.22 -3.44
C LEU A 48 6.93 15.03 -4.71
N GLY A 49 6.27 16.17 -4.92
CA GLY A 49 6.43 17.02 -6.10
C GLY A 49 5.98 16.34 -7.39
N GLU A 50 6.17 17.01 -8.52
CA GLU A 50 5.65 16.59 -9.84
C GLU A 50 6.18 15.22 -10.31
N LYS A 51 7.38 14.83 -9.86
CA LYS A 51 8.01 13.55 -10.21
C LYS A 51 7.61 12.41 -9.28
N GLY A 52 6.95 12.69 -8.15
CA GLY A 52 6.58 11.68 -7.18
C GLY A 52 5.22 11.05 -7.48
N THR A 53 4.89 9.99 -6.74
CA THR A 53 3.60 9.29 -6.84
C THR A 53 3.13 8.90 -5.46
N LEU A 54 1.90 9.23 -5.13
CA LEU A 54 1.24 8.82 -3.88
C LEU A 54 0.33 7.64 -4.15
N LEU A 55 0.46 6.60 -3.35
CA LEU A 55 -0.43 5.44 -3.30
C LEU A 55 -1.22 5.43 -1.99
N LEU A 56 -2.52 5.18 -2.10
CA LEU A 56 -3.46 5.09 -0.98
C LEU A 56 -4.24 3.78 -1.09
N PRO A 57 -4.27 2.95 -0.03
CA PRO A 57 -5.04 1.70 -0.06
C PRO A 57 -6.53 2.02 -0.08
N LEU A 58 -7.26 1.47 -1.05
CA LEU A 58 -8.71 1.57 -1.20
C LEU A 58 -9.39 0.24 -0.91
N PHE A 59 -8.94 -0.44 0.15
CA PHE A 59 -9.41 -1.79 0.44
C PHE A 59 -10.89 -1.77 0.75
N ASN A 60 -11.60 -2.74 0.17
CA ASN A 60 -13.03 -2.91 0.31
C ASN A 60 -13.33 -4.40 0.50
N PHE A 61 -13.97 -4.74 1.62
CA PHE A 61 -14.19 -6.14 2.02
C PHE A 61 -15.60 -6.63 1.73
N ASP A 62 -16.36 -5.95 0.88
CA ASP A 62 -17.74 -6.32 0.55
C ASP A 62 -17.84 -7.25 -0.65
N PHE A 63 -16.88 -7.18 -1.59
CA PHE A 63 -16.82 -8.10 -2.74
C PHE A 63 -16.80 -9.60 -2.32
N PRO A 64 -16.00 -10.03 -1.32
CA PRO A 64 -16.05 -11.41 -0.80
C PRO A 64 -17.39 -11.82 -0.18
N LYS A 65 -18.27 -10.86 0.12
CA LYS A 65 -19.60 -11.07 0.69
C LYS A 65 -20.70 -11.06 -0.38
N GLY A 66 -20.33 -10.99 -1.66
CA GLY A 66 -21.25 -10.97 -2.80
C GLY A 66 -21.80 -9.59 -3.15
N VAL A 67 -21.24 -8.50 -2.59
CA VAL A 67 -21.63 -7.15 -2.99
C VAL A 67 -20.91 -6.78 -4.30
N PRO A 68 -21.63 -6.30 -5.33
CA PRO A 68 -21.02 -5.85 -6.58
C PRO A 68 -19.96 -4.76 -6.37
N PHE A 69 -18.87 -4.84 -7.12
CA PHE A 69 -17.83 -3.82 -7.14
C PHE A 69 -17.99 -2.93 -8.38
N ASP A 70 -17.90 -1.62 -8.20
CA ASP A 70 -17.81 -0.65 -9.29
C ASP A 70 -16.57 0.21 -9.05
N ILE A 71 -15.59 0.11 -9.96
CA ILE A 71 -14.31 0.79 -9.80
C ILE A 71 -14.46 2.31 -9.64
N ARG A 72 -15.54 2.89 -10.21
CA ARG A 72 -15.82 4.32 -10.23
C ARG A 72 -16.41 4.81 -8.92
N THR A 73 -17.20 3.98 -8.23
CA THR A 73 -18.06 4.42 -7.13
C THR A 73 -17.83 3.69 -5.80
N SER A 74 -17.34 2.44 -5.79
CA SER A 74 -17.15 1.67 -4.56
C SER A 74 -16.21 2.42 -3.59
N PRO A 75 -16.64 2.70 -2.35
CA PRO A 75 -15.86 3.50 -1.41
C PRO A 75 -14.67 2.72 -0.84
N SER A 76 -13.72 3.46 -0.26
CA SER A 76 -12.66 2.89 0.56
C SER A 76 -13.14 2.61 1.99
N HIS A 77 -12.71 1.48 2.56
CA HIS A 77 -12.88 1.20 4.00
C HIS A 77 -11.68 1.66 4.84
N MET A 78 -10.64 2.22 4.21
CA MET A 78 -9.36 2.57 4.85
C MET A 78 -9.32 4.00 5.42
N GLY A 79 -10.48 4.63 5.57
CA GLY A 79 -10.64 5.92 6.25
C GLY A 79 -10.49 7.15 5.34
N ALA A 80 -10.70 8.32 5.95
CA ALA A 80 -10.99 9.56 5.21
C ALA A 80 -9.87 10.05 4.28
N LEU A 81 -8.59 9.74 4.55
CA LEU A 81 -7.50 10.12 3.65
C LEU A 81 -7.60 9.38 2.32
N THR A 82 -7.87 8.08 2.40
CA THR A 82 -7.92 7.21 1.23
C THR A 82 -9.14 7.53 0.36
N GLU A 83 -10.27 7.88 0.99
CA GLU A 83 -11.45 8.36 0.27
C GLU A 83 -11.22 9.72 -0.40
N ALA A 84 -10.53 10.65 0.28
CA ALA A 84 -10.10 11.91 -0.35
C ALA A 84 -9.18 11.64 -1.56
N GLY A 85 -8.29 10.64 -1.47
CA GLY A 85 -7.47 10.19 -2.59
C GLY A 85 -8.25 9.56 -3.72
N ARG A 86 -9.27 8.73 -3.43
CA ARG A 86 -10.16 8.13 -4.43
C ARG A 86 -10.89 9.18 -5.27
N LEU A 87 -11.32 10.26 -4.60
CA LEU A 87 -12.06 11.36 -5.21
C LEU A 87 -11.16 12.45 -5.79
N TYR A 88 -9.83 12.33 -5.65
CA TYR A 88 -8.90 13.36 -6.10
C TYR A 88 -8.87 13.42 -7.64
N PRO A 89 -8.94 14.62 -8.26
CA PRO A 89 -8.87 14.76 -9.71
C PRO A 89 -7.59 14.15 -10.30
N GLY A 90 -7.74 13.24 -11.26
CA GLY A 90 -6.63 12.54 -11.89
C GLY A 90 -6.08 11.35 -11.10
N ALA A 91 -6.72 10.94 -10.00
CA ALA A 91 -6.41 9.68 -9.35
C ALA A 91 -6.78 8.50 -10.27
N ILE A 92 -5.89 7.51 -10.32
CA ILE A 92 -6.11 6.23 -10.99
C ILE A 92 -6.36 5.18 -9.92
N ARG A 93 -7.41 4.36 -10.10
CA ARG A 93 -7.70 3.23 -9.20
C ARG A 93 -7.26 1.91 -9.84
N SER A 94 -6.53 1.08 -9.10
CA SER A 94 -6.23 -0.29 -9.54
C SER A 94 -7.47 -1.21 -9.43
N GLY A 95 -7.56 -2.21 -10.30
CA GLY A 95 -8.78 -2.98 -10.58
C GLY A 95 -9.14 -4.05 -9.56
N HIS A 96 -8.21 -4.58 -8.76
CA HIS A 96 -8.55 -5.66 -7.83
C HIS A 96 -9.63 -5.21 -6.80
N PRO A 97 -10.81 -5.84 -6.73
CA PRO A 97 -11.96 -5.30 -5.99
C PRO A 97 -11.77 -5.27 -4.47
N ILE A 98 -10.93 -6.17 -3.94
CA ILE A 98 -10.65 -6.27 -2.50
C ILE A 98 -9.46 -5.40 -2.08
N TYR A 99 -8.34 -5.47 -2.81
CA TYR A 99 -7.09 -4.75 -2.54
C TYR A 99 -6.75 -3.76 -3.66
N SER A 100 -7.66 -2.81 -3.92
CA SER A 100 -7.42 -1.69 -4.85
C SER A 100 -6.63 -0.55 -4.20
N PHE A 101 -6.02 0.30 -5.02
CA PHE A 101 -5.27 1.49 -4.59
C PHE A 101 -5.65 2.69 -5.45
N ALA A 102 -5.67 3.88 -4.86
CA ALA A 102 -5.58 5.13 -5.60
C ALA A 102 -4.11 5.48 -5.81
N ALA A 103 -3.72 5.78 -7.04
CA ALA A 103 -2.42 6.28 -7.42
C ALA A 103 -2.54 7.69 -8.02
N ILE A 104 -1.75 8.63 -7.51
CA ILE A 104 -1.76 10.04 -7.92
C ILE A 104 -0.32 10.48 -8.17
N GLY A 105 -0.02 11.00 -9.38
CA GLY A 105 1.30 11.53 -9.73
C GLY A 105 1.95 10.82 -10.92
N SER A 106 3.27 10.99 -11.05
CA SER A 106 4.04 10.67 -12.25
C SER A 106 3.92 9.22 -12.75
N ASN A 107 3.88 8.25 -11.84
CA ASN A 107 3.77 6.82 -12.13
C ASN A 107 2.34 6.30 -11.99
N ALA A 108 1.32 7.14 -11.79
CA ALA A 108 -0.05 6.69 -11.52
C ALA A 108 -0.56 5.68 -12.56
N LYS A 109 -0.24 5.90 -13.85
CA LYS A 109 -0.66 5.01 -14.94
C LYS A 109 -0.08 3.60 -14.84
N ARG A 110 1.07 3.42 -14.18
CA ARG A 110 1.63 2.07 -13.92
C ARG A 110 0.73 1.24 -13.02
N PHE A 111 -0.07 1.87 -12.16
CA PHE A 111 -0.97 1.20 -11.22
C PHE A 111 -2.38 0.99 -11.79
N ASP A 112 -2.60 1.33 -13.07
CA ASP A 112 -3.81 1.01 -13.80
C ASP A 112 -3.77 -0.46 -14.26
N VAL A 113 -3.90 -1.36 -13.28
CA VAL A 113 -3.79 -2.81 -13.46
C VAL A 113 -5.05 -3.51 -12.97
N ASP A 114 -5.42 -4.60 -13.64
CA ASP A 114 -6.53 -5.49 -13.29
C ASP A 114 -5.98 -6.85 -12.85
N ASN A 115 -5.22 -6.83 -11.75
CA ASN A 115 -4.46 -7.98 -11.27
C ASN A 115 -5.37 -9.07 -10.69
N PHE A 116 -5.05 -10.33 -10.97
CA PHE A 116 -5.85 -11.46 -10.48
C PHE A 116 -5.70 -11.62 -8.97
N SER A 117 -4.46 -11.67 -8.48
CA SER A 117 -4.18 -11.85 -7.04
C SER A 117 -3.94 -10.52 -6.35
N GLY A 118 -4.57 -10.29 -5.20
CA GLY A 118 -4.42 -9.05 -4.42
C GLY A 118 -2.99 -8.77 -3.94
N TYR A 119 -2.13 -9.79 -3.81
CA TYR A 119 -0.72 -9.61 -3.42
C TYR A 119 0.27 -10.24 -4.40
N GLY A 120 -0.19 -10.69 -5.57
CA GLY A 120 0.64 -11.40 -6.54
C GLY A 120 1.72 -10.55 -7.21
N SER A 121 2.48 -11.18 -8.09
CA SER A 121 3.54 -10.53 -8.89
C SER A 121 3.03 -9.49 -9.88
N ASP A 122 1.74 -9.50 -10.18
CA ASP A 122 1.02 -8.52 -11.01
C ASP A 122 0.34 -7.41 -10.17
N SER A 123 0.42 -7.48 -8.83
CA SER A 123 -0.24 -6.53 -7.93
C SER A 123 0.45 -5.17 -7.84
N PRO A 124 -0.28 -4.12 -7.40
CA PRO A 124 0.32 -2.82 -7.07
C PRO A 124 1.50 -2.89 -6.08
N PHE A 125 1.56 -3.91 -5.21
CA PHE A 125 2.71 -4.11 -4.34
C PHE A 125 3.98 -4.51 -5.12
N ALA A 126 3.84 -5.36 -6.14
CA ALA A 126 4.93 -5.75 -7.01
C ALA A 126 5.48 -4.53 -7.77
N ILE A 127 4.60 -3.67 -8.27
CA ILE A 127 4.94 -2.43 -8.99
C ILE A 127 5.65 -1.44 -8.04
N LEU A 128 5.12 -1.28 -6.82
CA LEU A 128 5.75 -0.45 -5.79
C LEU A 128 7.17 -0.93 -5.49
N ARG A 129 7.39 -2.25 -5.40
CA ARG A 129 8.71 -2.86 -5.20
C ARG A 129 9.64 -2.61 -6.39
N GLU A 130 9.17 -2.82 -7.62
CA GLU A 130 9.93 -2.59 -8.86
C GLU A 130 10.42 -1.13 -8.97
N LEU A 131 9.57 -0.19 -8.55
CA LEU A 131 9.88 1.23 -8.48
C LEU A 131 10.82 1.62 -7.33
N ASN A 132 11.28 0.66 -6.51
CA ASN A 132 11.98 0.91 -5.25
C ASN A 132 11.22 1.93 -4.36
N GLY A 133 9.91 1.77 -4.32
CA GLY A 133 9.02 2.66 -3.58
C GLY A 133 9.23 2.62 -2.08
N LYS A 134 8.47 3.46 -1.38
CA LYS A 134 8.47 3.57 0.07
C LYS A 134 7.10 3.27 0.63
N ILE A 135 7.07 2.84 1.89
CA ILE A 135 5.87 2.71 2.68
C ILE A 135 5.98 3.67 3.86
N GLY A 136 5.00 4.55 4.01
CA GLY A 136 4.84 5.42 5.15
C GLY A 136 3.64 4.99 6.00
N ILE A 137 3.78 5.08 7.31
CA ILE A 137 2.72 4.72 8.25
C ILE A 137 2.58 5.81 9.31
N ILE A 138 1.37 6.39 9.44
CA ILE A 138 1.04 7.35 10.49
C ILE A 138 0.23 6.66 11.59
N ASP A 139 0.76 6.62 12.81
CA ASP A 139 0.04 6.25 14.05
C ASP A 139 -0.64 4.87 14.06
N LEU A 140 -0.27 3.97 13.15
CA LEU A 140 -0.68 2.56 13.15
C LEU A 140 0.49 1.66 13.51
N SER A 141 0.23 0.54 14.18
CA SER A 141 1.20 -0.54 14.32
C SER A 141 1.33 -1.34 13.02
N ASP A 142 2.41 -2.10 12.87
CA ASP A 142 2.62 -2.93 11.68
C ASP A 142 1.47 -3.90 11.43
N LEU A 143 0.92 -4.50 12.49
CA LEU A 143 -0.24 -5.38 12.41
C LEU A 143 -1.46 -4.73 11.73
N HIS A 144 -1.61 -3.41 11.84
CA HIS A 144 -2.76 -2.69 11.31
C HIS A 144 -2.48 -1.91 10.03
N SER A 145 -1.28 -2.00 9.48
CA SER A 145 -0.89 -1.20 8.30
C SER A 145 0.01 -1.91 7.31
N MET A 146 0.88 -2.82 7.73
CA MET A 146 1.96 -3.33 6.88
C MET A 146 1.49 -4.48 5.99
N THR A 147 0.52 -4.21 5.12
CA THR A 147 -0.05 -5.18 4.18
C THR A 147 0.95 -5.67 3.13
N PHE A 148 2.07 -4.96 2.96
CA PHE A 148 3.17 -5.40 2.11
C PHE A 148 3.80 -6.74 2.57
N TYR A 149 3.69 -7.10 3.85
CA TYR A 149 4.11 -8.42 4.30
C TYR A 149 3.36 -9.54 3.57
N HIS A 150 2.10 -9.35 3.20
CA HIS A 150 1.33 -10.36 2.46
C HIS A 150 1.81 -10.53 1.01
N HIS A 151 2.37 -9.49 0.40
CA HIS A 151 3.07 -9.60 -0.89
C HIS A 151 4.31 -10.47 -0.77
N ILE A 152 5.10 -10.29 0.29
CA ILE A 152 6.26 -11.14 0.57
C ILE A 152 5.85 -12.58 0.89
N GLU A 153 4.79 -12.78 1.68
CA GLU A 153 4.25 -14.10 1.98
C GLU A 153 3.80 -14.86 0.73
N GLU A 154 3.10 -14.21 -0.19
CA GLU A 154 2.67 -14.81 -1.46
C GLU A 154 3.85 -15.08 -2.39
N MET A 155 4.81 -14.16 -2.49
CA MET A 155 6.04 -14.36 -3.25
C MET A 155 6.83 -15.61 -2.82
N HIS A 156 6.76 -15.96 -1.54
CA HIS A 156 7.43 -17.12 -0.98
C HIS A 156 6.52 -18.34 -0.81
N GLU A 157 5.24 -18.25 -1.20
CA GLU A 157 4.24 -19.31 -1.06
C GLU A 157 4.28 -19.95 0.35
N VAL A 158 4.24 -19.10 1.39
CA VAL A 158 4.39 -19.57 2.77
C VAL A 158 3.31 -20.61 3.16
N PRO A 159 3.66 -21.66 3.92
CA PRO A 159 2.80 -22.84 4.09
C PRO A 159 1.58 -22.62 4.99
N TYR A 160 1.47 -21.47 5.64
CA TYR A 160 0.39 -21.10 6.57
C TYR A 160 -0.69 -20.21 5.94
N ARG A 161 -0.63 -20.03 4.61
CA ARG A 161 -1.63 -19.33 3.79
C ARG A 161 -1.96 -20.17 2.56
N TYR A 162 -3.06 -19.83 1.89
CA TYR A 162 -3.49 -20.51 0.67
C TYR A 162 -4.26 -19.57 -0.25
N HIS A 163 -4.29 -19.88 -1.54
CA HIS A 163 -5.04 -19.11 -2.54
C HIS A 163 -6.54 -19.42 -2.45
N LYS A 164 -7.35 -18.36 -2.35
CA LYS A 164 -8.81 -18.43 -2.36
C LYS A 164 -9.38 -17.50 -3.41
N ASN A 165 -10.31 -18.01 -4.19
CA ASN A 165 -10.98 -17.26 -5.25
C ASN A 165 -12.30 -16.66 -4.74
N PHE A 166 -12.62 -15.49 -5.28
CA PHE A 166 -13.86 -14.77 -5.05
C PHE A 166 -14.43 -14.35 -6.40
N THR A 167 -15.69 -14.69 -6.65
CA THR A 167 -16.41 -14.37 -7.88
C THR A 167 -17.56 -13.44 -7.57
N GLY A 168 -17.78 -12.43 -8.42
CA GLY A 168 -18.88 -11.48 -8.25
C GLY A 168 -18.98 -10.50 -9.41
N GLU A 169 -20.04 -9.68 -9.38
CA GLU A 169 -20.25 -8.63 -10.36
C GLU A 169 -19.21 -7.53 -10.22
N TYR A 170 -18.61 -7.15 -11.35
CA TYR A 170 -17.60 -6.13 -11.46
C TYR A 170 -17.96 -5.16 -12.58
N THR A 171 -18.08 -3.87 -12.25
CA THR A 171 -18.29 -2.78 -13.20
C THR A 171 -16.99 -2.03 -13.43
N ASP A 172 -16.54 -2.03 -14.68
CA ASP A 172 -15.29 -1.38 -15.08
C ASP A 172 -15.41 0.14 -15.26
N ALA A 173 -14.29 0.79 -15.63
CA ALA A 173 -14.23 2.24 -15.81
C ALA A 173 -15.14 2.75 -16.94
N ASN A 174 -15.48 1.90 -17.92
CA ASN A 174 -16.40 2.21 -19.01
C ASN A 174 -17.88 2.00 -18.62
N GLY A 175 -18.14 1.48 -17.41
CA GLY A 175 -19.48 1.14 -16.95
C GLY A 175 -19.98 -0.21 -17.46
N THR A 176 -19.09 -1.07 -17.97
CA THR A 176 -19.46 -2.42 -18.39
C THR A 176 -19.41 -3.35 -17.18
N THR A 177 -20.55 -3.98 -16.88
CA THR A 177 -20.66 -4.96 -15.78
C THR A 177 -20.45 -6.37 -16.32
N THR A 178 -19.58 -7.12 -15.66
CA THR A 178 -19.25 -8.52 -15.98
C THR A 178 -19.06 -9.32 -14.69
N GLU A 179 -19.35 -10.61 -14.72
CA GLU A 179 -18.91 -11.50 -13.63
C GLU A 179 -17.40 -11.74 -13.76
N ARG A 180 -16.66 -11.52 -12.68
CA ARG A 180 -15.20 -11.68 -12.64
C ARG A 180 -14.77 -12.46 -11.41
N THR A 181 -13.63 -13.14 -11.54
CA THR A 181 -13.01 -13.91 -10.45
C THR A 181 -11.64 -13.34 -10.11
N TYR A 182 -11.40 -13.12 -8.82
CA TYR A 182 -10.14 -12.62 -8.26
C TYR A 182 -9.64 -13.54 -7.16
N GLY A 183 -8.31 -13.62 -7.00
CA GLY A 183 -7.64 -14.43 -6.00
C GLY A 183 -7.11 -13.62 -4.82
N LEU A 184 -7.08 -14.25 -3.65
CA LEU A 184 -6.29 -13.76 -2.52
C LEU A 184 -5.53 -14.90 -1.85
N PHE A 185 -4.29 -14.61 -1.50
CA PHE A 185 -3.52 -15.46 -0.61
C PHE A 185 -3.95 -15.24 0.83
N VAL A 186 -4.96 -15.98 1.28
CA VAL A 186 -5.61 -15.81 2.57
C VAL A 186 -4.96 -16.66 3.65
N ARG A 187 -5.11 -16.22 4.91
CA ARG A 187 -4.64 -16.97 6.08
C ARG A 187 -5.50 -18.20 6.31
N ASP A 188 -4.86 -19.30 6.73
CA ASP A 188 -5.55 -20.52 7.14
C ASP A 188 -6.10 -20.40 8.58
N ILE A 189 -7.35 -19.96 8.69
CA ILE A 189 -8.04 -19.78 9.97
C ILE A 189 -8.38 -21.13 10.60
N GLU A 190 -8.61 -22.18 9.80
CA GLU A 190 -8.95 -23.52 10.28
C GLU A 190 -7.76 -24.18 10.98
N LYS A 191 -6.54 -23.90 10.52
CA LYS A 191 -5.30 -24.30 11.22
C LYS A 191 -4.94 -23.41 12.41
N GLY A 192 -5.79 -22.46 12.80
CA GLY A 192 -5.55 -21.56 13.92
C GLY A 192 -4.39 -20.58 13.68
N VAL A 193 -4.03 -20.31 12.42
CA VAL A 193 -2.94 -19.39 12.10
C VAL A 193 -3.34 -17.99 12.56
N LEU A 194 -2.50 -17.37 13.38
CA LEU A 194 -2.62 -15.99 13.82
C LEU A 194 -1.61 -15.12 13.08
N THR A 195 -1.97 -13.85 12.87
CA THR A 195 -1.06 -12.86 12.30
C THR A 195 -0.56 -11.99 13.43
N ASP A 196 0.74 -12.04 13.68
CA ASP A 196 1.42 -11.06 14.53
C ASP A 196 2.72 -10.63 13.84
N VAL A 197 2.71 -9.40 13.33
CA VAL A 197 3.84 -8.82 12.59
C VAL A 197 4.44 -7.62 13.32
N ASN A 198 3.94 -7.31 14.52
CA ASN A 198 4.53 -6.23 15.34
C ASN A 198 5.99 -6.53 15.75
N PRO A 199 6.37 -7.78 16.08
CA PRO A 199 7.77 -8.10 16.36
C PRO A 199 8.70 -7.73 15.20
N MET A 200 8.25 -7.94 13.96
CA MET A 200 9.02 -7.54 12.78
C MET A 200 9.21 -6.02 12.72
N GLY A 201 8.17 -5.25 13.04
CA GLY A 201 8.26 -3.80 13.15
C GLY A 201 9.33 -3.33 14.14
N GLU A 202 9.49 -4.00 15.29
CA GLU A 202 10.57 -3.69 16.25
C GLU A 202 11.95 -4.06 15.71
N VAL A 203 12.10 -5.20 15.04
CA VAL A 203 13.35 -5.58 14.36
C VAL A 203 13.75 -4.53 13.32
N LEU A 204 12.80 -3.98 12.56
CA LEU A 204 13.06 -2.92 11.59
C LEU A 204 13.54 -1.61 12.25
N TRP A 205 13.04 -1.28 13.44
CA TRP A 205 13.54 -0.15 14.24
C TRP A 205 14.96 -0.40 14.76
N GLU A 206 15.22 -1.59 15.34
CA GLU A 206 16.54 -1.97 15.86
C GLU A 206 17.62 -1.95 14.76
N LYS A 207 17.25 -2.39 13.55
CA LYS A 207 18.14 -2.34 12.37
C LYS A 207 18.28 -0.93 11.77
N GLY A 208 17.57 0.08 12.28
CA GLY A 208 17.61 1.44 11.76
C GLY A 208 17.03 1.59 10.35
N LEU A 209 16.13 0.69 9.94
CA LEU A 209 15.53 0.68 8.61
C LEU A 209 14.32 1.61 8.51
N TYR A 210 13.63 1.85 9.62
CA TYR A 210 12.64 2.92 9.72
C TYR A 210 13.31 4.28 9.93
N SER A 211 12.84 5.29 9.20
CA SER A 211 13.08 6.69 9.49
C SER A 211 11.81 7.38 9.98
N GLY A 212 11.94 8.47 10.74
CA GLY A 212 10.82 9.26 11.25
C GLY A 212 10.48 8.95 12.70
N ASP A 213 9.20 9.02 13.04
CA ASP A 213 8.70 8.95 14.40
C ASP A 213 7.98 7.63 14.69
N ARG A 214 8.10 7.13 15.92
CA ARG A 214 7.28 6.02 16.41
C ARG A 214 5.80 6.41 16.46
N PRO A 215 4.87 5.43 16.46
CA PRO A 215 3.45 5.71 16.60
C PRO A 215 3.16 6.60 17.82
N LYS A 216 2.34 7.64 17.64
CA LYS A 216 1.93 8.64 18.64
C LYS A 216 3.02 9.61 19.10
N GLU A 217 4.25 9.49 18.63
CA GLU A 217 5.35 10.43 18.87
C GLU A 217 5.49 11.43 17.72
N GLY A 218 6.06 12.62 17.94
CA GLY A 218 6.35 13.59 16.87
C GLY A 218 5.19 13.84 15.89
N THR A 219 5.38 13.43 14.64
CA THR A 219 4.37 13.41 13.57
C THR A 219 3.56 12.11 13.52
N GLY A 220 4.10 11.04 14.09
CA GLY A 220 3.57 9.67 14.04
C GLY A 220 3.94 8.94 12.76
N LEU A 221 4.62 9.60 11.81
CA LEU A 221 5.01 9.03 10.53
C LEU A 221 6.35 8.32 10.65
N ARG A 222 6.35 7.00 10.39
CA ARG A 222 7.54 6.25 10.03
C ARG A 222 7.55 5.91 8.55
N VAL A 223 8.73 5.82 7.95
CA VAL A 223 8.93 5.51 6.54
C VAL A 223 9.98 4.42 6.38
N ILE A 224 9.73 3.47 5.49
CA ILE A 224 10.69 2.44 5.08
C ILE A 224 10.75 2.38 3.55
N GLY A 225 11.95 2.17 3.00
CA GLY A 225 12.15 1.98 1.56
C GLY A 225 12.26 0.51 1.19
N LEU A 226 11.67 0.11 0.05
CA LEU A 226 11.63 -1.27 -0.44
C LEU A 226 12.84 -1.65 -1.31
N LYS A 227 14.00 -1.01 -1.10
CA LYS A 227 15.15 -1.14 -2.00
C LYS A 227 15.49 -2.62 -2.26
N THR A 228 15.39 -3.01 -3.52
CA THR A 228 15.89 -4.31 -3.97
C THR A 228 17.41 -4.23 -4.08
N GLN A 229 18.14 -5.16 -3.45
CA GLN A 229 19.57 -5.28 -3.75
C GLN A 229 19.70 -5.81 -5.18
N LYS A 230 20.45 -5.10 -6.04
CA LYS A 230 20.96 -5.69 -7.27
C LYS A 230 21.99 -6.74 -6.85
N SER A 231 21.66 -8.01 -7.00
CA SER A 231 22.64 -9.10 -6.99
C SER A 231 23.81 -8.68 -7.89
N SER A 232 24.98 -8.50 -7.31
CA SER A 232 26.23 -8.44 -8.07
C SER A 232 26.38 -9.79 -8.76
N ARG A 233 26.27 -9.82 -10.09
CA ARG A 233 26.51 -11.02 -10.91
C ARG A 233 27.83 -11.66 -10.51
N VAL A 234 27.78 -12.78 -9.78
CA VAL A 234 28.85 -13.77 -9.76
C VAL A 234 28.50 -14.78 -10.85
N GLY A 235 29.48 -15.07 -11.71
CA GLY A 235 29.29 -15.74 -12.99
C GLY A 235 28.69 -17.16 -12.89
N SER A 236 27.97 -17.49 -13.97
CA SER A 236 27.64 -18.82 -14.51
C SER A 236 26.98 -19.86 -13.59
N GLY A 237 25.72 -20.19 -13.90
CA GLY A 237 25.08 -21.44 -13.49
C GLY A 237 23.62 -21.22 -13.12
N GLY A 238 22.70 -21.74 -13.94
CA GLY A 238 21.27 -21.45 -13.85
C GLY A 238 20.62 -21.79 -12.51
N ALA A 239 19.96 -20.79 -11.92
CA ALA A 239 18.88 -20.95 -10.95
C ALA A 239 17.99 -19.70 -11.05
N ARG A 240 16.68 -19.90 -10.93
CA ARG A 240 15.66 -18.84 -11.02
C ARG A 240 15.90 -17.80 -9.93
N ASP A 241 16.11 -16.54 -10.32
CA ASP A 241 16.30 -15.41 -9.42
C ASP A 241 15.06 -15.19 -8.55
N ALA A 242 15.14 -15.61 -7.29
CA ALA A 242 14.32 -15.07 -6.21
C ALA A 242 15.12 -13.91 -5.60
N SER A 243 14.81 -12.68 -5.99
CA SER A 243 15.37 -11.49 -5.37
C SER A 243 14.86 -11.38 -3.93
N ALA A 244 15.67 -11.85 -2.98
CA ALA A 244 15.41 -11.73 -1.56
C ALA A 244 15.54 -10.26 -1.13
N MET A 245 14.47 -9.72 -0.56
CA MET A 245 14.53 -8.50 0.24
C MET A 245 15.30 -8.82 1.52
N GLN A 246 16.22 -7.96 1.94
CA GLN A 246 16.64 -7.98 3.34
C GLN A 246 15.48 -7.46 4.18
N LEU A 247 14.71 -8.40 4.71
CA LEU A 247 13.83 -8.24 5.86
C LEU A 247 14.50 -9.00 7.02
#